data_AF-A0A2I6S7D7-F1
#
_entry.id   AF-A0A2I6S7D7-F1
#
_cell.length_a   1.000
_cell.length_b   1.000
_cell.length_c   1.000
_cell.angle_alpha   90.00
_cell.angle_beta   90.00
_cell.angle_gamma   90.00
#
_symmetry.space_group_name_H-M   'P 1'
#
loop_
_entity.id
_entity.type
_entity.pdbx_description
1 polymer ?
#
loop_
_entity_poly.entity_id
_entity_poly.type
_entity_poly.pdbx_seq_one_letter_code
_entity_poly.pdbx_strand_id
1 'polypeptide(L)'
;MTGALRHIRHWLSCIPLLCLLLSADATATERQHLRVQLQWHHQSQFTGLYVAHARRHFEAEGLDVQFIEGGPGIDPVERLQTGKADIAIAWLDNAWERSTPDRPVTNVGQIFSGSALAVVCRMSAGVLSAQDMVGRRVGVWNIGDEAVVAEMVRRLGFAPGDVERVTQRPDGADLIDGSVPCATVMTYNEYWRLLDAGIPEDDLLVVSPESFGLPHIEDGLYVDARRLDDPAFVDALARFVRATRQGWHEARIAPTLAVETVMRIGTGLEREAQRHMLETVLALVPDDDRFGMFDLAAFEIAREHIDRGDGAAPPDRLWTHAVWNALQALDGRERLLSTATQHYARSVLDMALFQWLVLLGVMTFALSGALEAVNRGYDFYGRLILAFLSGLGGGTLRDLLIGGERQPLFYITDPAYPAGILLVVVAATALTAIRPDIHRTRSFTRVKHWTDVIGFSVLAASGATIAIAHDMPWYWAPFCAAMTCAGGGVLREIVINREPATLKGVIYEEVAIFGGLLLVGALVLANHFERSPWPVYAAMLFAIAAMVAARLVILRLGLRYPQWLGGRAQTSR
;
A
#
# COMPACT_ATOMS: atom_id res chain seq x y z
N MET A 1 -2.69 -63.55 -14.91
CA MET A 1 -3.09 -63.61 -16.33
C MET A 1 -4.19 -62.58 -16.56
N THR A 2 -3.84 -61.47 -17.23
CA THR A 2 -4.63 -60.76 -18.27
C THR A 2 -6.12 -60.48 -17.96
N GLY A 3 -6.60 -59.27 -17.71
CA GLY A 3 -6.32 -58.00 -18.39
C GLY A 3 -7.45 -57.69 -19.39
N ALA A 4 -8.12 -56.54 -19.21
CA ALA A 4 -8.85 -55.68 -20.19
C ALA A 4 -10.18 -55.17 -19.59
N LEU A 5 -10.29 -53.93 -19.11
CA LEU A 5 -10.38 -52.63 -19.81
C LEU A 5 -11.76 -52.28 -20.38
N ARG A 6 -12.28 -51.13 -19.88
CA ARG A 6 -13.15 -50.13 -20.52
C ARG A 6 -14.64 -50.47 -20.69
N HIS A 7 -15.49 -49.79 -19.92
CA HIS A 7 -16.13 -48.53 -20.36
C HIS A 7 -17.12 -48.02 -19.29
N ILE A 8 -16.70 -47.01 -18.53
CA ILE A 8 -17.58 -46.11 -17.78
C ILE A 8 -18.13 -45.10 -18.79
N ARG A 9 -19.36 -45.36 -19.25
CA ARG A 9 -20.25 -44.43 -19.96
C ARG A 9 -21.63 -45.01 -19.74
N HIS A 10 -22.58 -44.18 -19.31
CA HIS A 10 -24.02 -44.43 -19.08
C HIS A 10 -24.49 -44.14 -17.64
N TRP A 11 -24.40 -42.88 -17.22
CA TRP A 11 -25.32 -42.29 -16.24
C TRP A 11 -25.62 -40.85 -16.68
N LEU A 12 -26.33 -40.73 -17.80
CA LEU A 12 -26.94 -39.49 -18.29
C LEU A 12 -28.33 -39.88 -18.75
N SER A 13 -29.30 -39.87 -17.84
CA SER A 13 -30.75 -39.84 -18.08
C SER A 13 -31.45 -39.88 -16.73
N CYS A 14 -32.13 -38.79 -16.37
CA CYS A 14 -33.18 -38.63 -15.34
C CYS A 14 -32.98 -37.34 -14.52
N ILE A 15 -33.19 -36.19 -15.15
CA ILE A 15 -33.66 -34.97 -14.46
C ILE A 15 -34.98 -34.62 -15.16
N PRO A 16 -36.14 -34.66 -14.47
CA PRO A 16 -37.38 -34.20 -15.08
C PRO A 16 -37.35 -32.66 -15.16
N LEU A 17 -37.70 -32.18 -16.36
CA LEU A 17 -38.09 -30.81 -16.67
C LEU A 17 -39.11 -30.30 -15.64
N LEU A 18 -38.70 -29.35 -14.80
CA LEU A 18 -39.61 -28.46 -14.10
C LEU A 18 -39.36 -27.05 -14.64
N CYS A 19 -39.96 -26.77 -15.81
CA CYS A 19 -40.11 -25.41 -16.32
C CYS A 19 -41.07 -24.65 -15.40
N LEU A 20 -40.54 -24.12 -14.29
CA LEU A 20 -41.16 -23.01 -13.59
C LEU A 20 -40.94 -21.75 -14.42
N LEU A 21 -42.04 -21.30 -15.02
CA LEU A 21 -42.26 -19.92 -15.44
C LEU A 21 -42.06 -19.03 -14.21
N LEU A 22 -40.82 -18.62 -13.93
CA LEU A 22 -40.58 -17.39 -13.17
C LEU A 22 -40.89 -16.24 -14.12
N SER A 23 -42.13 -15.77 -14.06
CA SER A 23 -42.43 -14.39 -14.38
C SER A 23 -41.48 -13.53 -13.54
N ALA A 24 -40.50 -12.92 -14.18
CA ALA A 24 -39.75 -11.83 -13.59
C ALA A 24 -40.73 -10.67 -13.44
N ASP A 25 -41.47 -10.64 -12.34
CA ASP A 25 -41.96 -9.38 -11.82
C ASP A 25 -40.72 -8.55 -11.53
N ALA A 26 -40.40 -7.64 -12.45
CA ALA A 26 -39.52 -6.53 -12.20
C ALA A 26 -40.22 -5.64 -11.17
N THR A 27 -40.21 -6.05 -9.90
CA THR A 27 -40.39 -5.14 -8.80
C THR A 27 -39.32 -4.08 -8.98
N ALA A 28 -39.71 -2.84 -9.27
CA ALA A 28 -38.81 -1.72 -9.26
C ALA A 28 -38.15 -1.69 -7.89
N THR A 29 -36.90 -2.16 -7.81
CA THR A 29 -36.10 -2.08 -6.58
C THR A 29 -36.04 -0.61 -6.21
N GLU A 30 -36.58 -0.26 -5.04
CA GLU A 30 -36.54 1.11 -4.54
C GLU A 30 -35.07 1.55 -4.50
N ARG A 31 -34.75 2.61 -5.25
CA ARG A 31 -33.36 3.09 -5.34
C ARG A 31 -32.93 3.60 -3.99
N GLN A 32 -31.69 3.30 -3.63
CA GLN A 32 -31.12 3.83 -2.39
C GLN A 32 -30.79 5.31 -2.58
N HIS A 33 -31.42 6.17 -1.77
CA HIS A 33 -31.21 7.61 -1.82
C HIS A 33 -29.95 8.01 -1.02
N LEU A 34 -29.07 8.79 -1.63
CA LEU A 34 -27.82 9.28 -1.03
C LEU A 34 -27.68 10.79 -1.22
N ARG A 35 -27.54 11.52 -0.12
CA ARG A 35 -27.25 12.96 -0.14
C ARG A 35 -25.76 13.20 0.05
N VAL A 36 -25.14 13.89 -0.90
CA VAL A 36 -23.71 14.19 -0.91
C VAL A 36 -23.50 15.67 -0.64
N GLN A 37 -22.91 16.01 0.50
CA GLN A 37 -22.49 17.37 0.83
C GLN A 37 -21.15 17.67 0.14
N LEU A 38 -21.17 18.61 -0.79
CA LEU A 38 -19.97 19.13 -1.42
C LEU A 38 -19.20 20.01 -0.45
N GLN A 39 -17.87 20.03 -0.58
CA GLN A 39 -16.99 20.88 0.23
C GLN A 39 -17.14 22.37 -0.14
N TRP A 40 -17.42 22.64 -1.42
CA TRP A 40 -17.48 23.99 -1.96
C TRP A 40 -18.68 24.17 -2.90
N HIS A 41 -18.75 25.34 -3.53
CA HIS A 41 -19.74 25.66 -4.56
C HIS A 41 -19.67 24.72 -5.76
N HIS A 42 -20.75 24.67 -6.54
CA HIS A 42 -20.76 23.89 -7.77
C HIS A 42 -19.68 24.37 -8.75
N GLN A 43 -18.65 23.55 -8.98
CA GLN A 43 -17.52 23.85 -9.87
C GLN A 43 -16.85 22.57 -10.39
N SER A 44 -15.85 22.73 -11.27
CA SER A 44 -15.16 21.62 -11.95
C SER A 44 -14.41 20.67 -11.03
N GLN A 45 -14.12 21.06 -9.78
CA GLN A 45 -13.63 20.17 -8.72
C GLN A 45 -14.48 18.90 -8.59
N PHE A 46 -15.79 18.99 -8.85
CA PHE A 46 -16.74 17.88 -8.69
C PHE A 46 -17.20 17.28 -10.03
N THR A 47 -16.50 17.57 -11.13
CA THR A 47 -16.94 17.21 -12.50
C THR A 47 -17.29 15.74 -12.66
N GLY A 48 -16.49 14.81 -12.11
CA GLY A 48 -16.78 13.37 -12.23
C GLY A 48 -18.13 12.98 -11.64
N LEU A 49 -18.57 13.61 -10.55
CA LEU A 49 -19.88 13.39 -9.94
C LEU A 49 -21.01 13.88 -10.86
N TYR A 50 -20.84 15.05 -11.47
CA TYR A 50 -21.84 15.61 -12.37
C TYR A 50 -21.94 14.86 -13.69
N VAL A 51 -20.81 14.41 -14.24
CA VAL A 51 -20.80 13.54 -15.42
C VAL A 51 -21.49 12.22 -15.08
N ALA A 52 -21.15 11.58 -13.95
CA ALA A 52 -21.82 10.34 -13.52
C ALA A 52 -23.34 10.50 -13.39
N HIS A 53 -23.79 11.62 -12.82
CA HIS A 53 -25.22 11.94 -12.72
C HIS A 53 -25.87 12.21 -14.08
N ALA A 54 -25.27 13.07 -14.91
CA ALA A 54 -25.80 13.41 -16.24
C ALA A 54 -25.84 12.20 -17.19
N ARG A 55 -24.92 11.24 -17.01
CA ARG A 55 -24.82 10.00 -17.79
C ARG A 55 -25.63 8.84 -17.19
N ARG A 56 -26.28 9.08 -16.05
CA ARG A 56 -27.16 8.15 -15.32
C ARG A 56 -26.45 6.91 -14.77
N HIS A 57 -25.17 7.05 -14.45
CA HIS A 57 -24.36 5.97 -13.88
C HIS A 57 -24.83 5.61 -12.48
N PHE A 58 -25.23 6.59 -11.67
CA PHE A 58 -25.81 6.32 -10.36
C PHE A 58 -27.12 5.54 -10.45
N GLU A 59 -28.03 5.88 -11.37
CA GLU A 59 -29.27 5.12 -11.52
C GLU A 59 -29.05 3.72 -12.10
N ALA A 60 -28.04 3.53 -12.95
CA ALA A 60 -27.63 2.21 -13.44
C ALA A 60 -27.12 1.32 -12.29
N GLU A 61 -26.53 1.94 -11.27
CA GLU A 61 -26.13 1.32 -10.01
C GLU A 61 -27.28 1.21 -8.97
N GLY A 62 -28.52 1.57 -9.34
CA GLY A 62 -29.66 1.52 -8.42
C GLY A 62 -29.64 2.59 -7.33
N LEU A 63 -28.89 3.67 -7.53
CA LEU A 63 -28.76 4.79 -6.60
C LEU A 63 -29.56 6.00 -7.08
N ASP A 64 -30.08 6.77 -6.13
CA ASP A 64 -30.64 8.10 -6.35
C ASP A 64 -29.78 9.11 -5.58
N VAL A 65 -28.99 9.92 -6.29
CA VAL A 65 -27.97 10.77 -5.69
C VAL A 65 -28.37 12.24 -5.77
N GLN A 66 -28.42 12.91 -4.62
CA GLN A 66 -28.62 14.34 -4.50
C GLN A 66 -27.32 15.04 -4.07
N PHE A 67 -26.88 16.04 -4.84
CA PHE A 67 -25.78 16.92 -4.44
C PHE A 67 -26.30 18.12 -3.66
N ILE A 68 -25.68 18.40 -2.52
CA ILE A 68 -25.95 19.57 -1.67
C ILE A 68 -24.74 20.49 -1.80
N GLU A 69 -24.98 21.71 -2.28
CA GLU A 69 -23.93 22.71 -2.46
C GLU A 69 -23.25 23.07 -1.12
N GLY A 70 -21.92 23.26 -1.17
CA GLY A 70 -21.12 23.77 -0.06
C GLY A 70 -20.88 25.28 -0.15
N GLY A 71 -19.80 25.75 0.46
CA GLY A 71 -19.38 27.15 0.40
C GLY A 71 -19.03 27.75 1.77
N PRO A 72 -18.74 29.07 1.83
CA PRO A 72 -18.36 29.74 3.05
C PRO A 72 -19.35 29.52 4.20
N GLY A 73 -18.85 29.13 5.37
CA GLY A 73 -19.66 28.89 6.57
C GLY A 73 -20.40 27.56 6.60
N ILE A 74 -20.19 26.68 5.60
CA ILE A 74 -20.73 25.31 5.59
C ILE A 74 -19.58 24.33 5.84
N ASP A 75 -19.59 23.67 6.99
CA ASP A 75 -18.64 22.59 7.27
C ASP A 75 -19.23 21.24 6.83
N PRO A 76 -18.64 20.55 5.85
CA PRO A 76 -19.23 19.34 5.27
C PRO A 76 -19.31 18.18 6.27
N VAL A 77 -18.34 18.04 7.17
CA VAL A 77 -18.33 16.99 8.21
C VAL A 77 -19.41 17.24 9.25
N GLU A 78 -19.65 18.50 9.66
CA GLU A 78 -20.75 18.85 10.55
C GLU A 78 -22.12 18.53 9.92
N ARG A 79 -22.30 18.79 8.63
CA ARG A 79 -23.54 18.47 7.89
C ARG A 79 -23.80 16.97 7.87
N LEU A 80 -22.76 16.17 7.67
CA LEU A 80 -22.80 14.71 7.79
C LEU A 80 -23.18 14.30 9.23
N GLN A 81 -22.47 14.80 10.24
CA GLN A 81 -22.72 14.44 11.64
C GLN A 81 -24.10 14.88 12.16
N THR A 82 -24.72 15.90 11.55
CA THR A 82 -26.09 16.37 11.87
C THR A 82 -27.17 15.64 11.07
N GLY A 83 -26.82 14.63 10.27
CA GLY A 83 -27.77 13.84 9.47
C GLY A 83 -28.34 14.59 8.27
N LYS A 84 -27.78 15.76 7.93
CA LYS A 84 -28.21 16.57 6.78
C LYS A 84 -27.64 16.06 5.46
N ALA A 85 -26.61 15.21 5.51
CA ALA A 85 -26.04 14.49 4.39
C ALA A 85 -25.68 13.04 4.79
N ASP A 86 -25.53 12.17 3.79
CA ASP A 86 -25.15 10.77 3.95
C ASP A 86 -23.66 10.55 3.65
N ILE A 87 -23.11 11.37 2.74
CA ILE A 87 -21.70 11.42 2.35
C ILE A 87 -21.26 12.90 2.39
N ALA A 88 -20.05 13.16 2.87
CA ALA A 88 -19.40 14.47 2.81
C ALA A 88 -18.10 14.38 2.01
N ILE A 89 -17.85 15.35 1.15
CA ILE A 89 -16.52 15.55 0.56
C ILE A 89 -15.78 16.52 1.47
N ALA A 90 -14.62 16.12 1.97
CA ALA A 90 -13.82 16.92 2.90
C ALA A 90 -12.33 16.58 2.81
N TRP A 91 -11.50 17.41 3.39
CA TRP A 91 -10.07 17.12 3.62
C TRP A 91 -9.88 16.26 4.87
N LEU A 92 -8.77 15.54 4.93
CA LEU A 92 -8.40 14.76 6.10
C LEU A 92 -8.30 15.60 7.38
N ASP A 93 -7.72 16.79 7.31
CA ASP A 93 -7.58 17.71 8.44
C ASP A 93 -8.93 18.07 9.08
N ASN A 94 -9.92 18.41 8.23
CA ASN A 94 -11.26 18.73 8.69
C ASN A 94 -11.94 17.52 9.36
N ALA A 95 -11.83 16.34 8.74
CA ALA A 95 -12.36 15.12 9.33
C ALA A 95 -11.65 14.74 10.63
N TRP A 96 -10.33 14.92 10.71
CA TRP A 96 -9.53 14.66 11.90
C TRP A 96 -9.97 15.54 13.08
N GLU A 97 -10.11 16.85 12.85
CA GLU A 97 -10.50 17.80 13.89
C GLU A 97 -11.95 17.63 14.36
N ARG A 98 -12.86 17.30 13.43
CA ARG A 98 -14.29 17.17 13.72
C ARG A 98 -14.69 15.80 14.26
N SER A 99 -13.93 14.74 13.98
CA SER A 99 -14.27 13.37 14.40
C SER A 99 -14.06 13.20 15.90
N THR A 100 -15.13 12.90 16.62
CA THR A 100 -15.10 12.63 18.06
C THR A 100 -15.64 11.23 18.36
N PRO A 101 -15.37 10.64 19.53
CA PRO A 101 -15.93 9.35 19.90
C PRO A 101 -17.46 9.26 19.79
N ASP A 102 -18.18 10.37 20.03
CA ASP A 102 -19.65 10.43 19.96
C ASP A 102 -20.18 10.65 18.54
N ARG A 103 -19.38 11.29 17.67
CA ARG A 103 -19.75 11.64 16.28
C ARG A 103 -18.62 11.24 15.31
N PRO A 104 -18.25 9.95 15.28
CA PRO A 104 -17.11 9.51 14.49
C PRO A 104 -17.43 9.57 12.99
N VAL A 105 -16.47 10.03 12.20
CA VAL A 105 -16.53 9.99 10.74
C VAL A 105 -15.41 9.15 10.16
N THR A 106 -15.67 8.52 9.02
CA THR A 106 -14.75 7.57 8.37
C THR A 106 -14.62 7.90 6.89
N ASN A 107 -13.39 8.02 6.40
CA ASN A 107 -13.07 8.03 4.98
C ASN A 107 -13.34 6.63 4.39
N VAL A 108 -14.16 6.57 3.35
CA VAL A 108 -14.58 5.34 2.65
C VAL A 108 -14.12 5.28 1.19
N GLY A 109 -13.48 6.34 0.70
CA GLY A 109 -13.05 6.42 -0.67
C GLY A 109 -12.33 7.73 -0.96
N GLN A 110 -11.28 7.65 -1.76
CA GLN A 110 -10.42 8.78 -2.06
C GLN A 110 -10.62 9.24 -3.51
N ILE A 111 -10.98 10.53 -3.72
CA ILE A 111 -11.18 11.09 -5.07
C ILE A 111 -9.85 11.58 -5.63
N PHE A 112 -9.05 12.31 -4.84
CA PHE A 112 -7.73 12.80 -5.25
C PHE A 112 -6.61 11.98 -4.62
N SER A 113 -5.62 11.56 -5.41
CA SER A 113 -4.44 10.84 -4.93
C SER A 113 -3.26 11.75 -4.55
N GLY A 114 -3.39 13.05 -4.79
CA GLY A 114 -2.45 14.10 -4.40
C GLY A 114 -3.21 15.35 -3.99
N SER A 115 -2.49 16.46 -3.87
CA SER A 115 -3.03 17.72 -3.37
C SER A 115 -2.80 18.87 -4.35
N ALA A 116 -3.82 19.72 -4.51
CA ALA A 116 -3.68 20.99 -5.23
C ALA A 116 -3.22 22.14 -4.34
N LEU A 117 -3.15 21.95 -3.02
CA LEU A 117 -2.66 22.93 -2.07
C LEU A 117 -1.20 23.28 -2.38
N ALA A 118 -0.95 24.58 -2.57
CA ALA A 118 0.40 25.13 -2.68
C ALA A 118 0.51 26.44 -1.91
N VAL A 119 1.72 26.84 -1.56
CA VAL A 119 2.02 28.23 -1.22
C VAL A 119 2.54 28.90 -2.47
N VAL A 120 1.85 29.93 -2.94
CA VAL A 120 2.31 30.72 -4.09
C VAL A 120 2.81 32.07 -3.61
N CYS A 121 4.00 32.44 -4.08
CA CYS A 121 4.68 33.67 -3.74
C CYS A 121 5.01 34.50 -4.98
N ARG A 122 4.97 35.82 -4.82
CA ARG A 122 5.37 36.78 -5.85
C ARG A 122 6.89 36.95 -5.83
N MET A 123 7.58 36.56 -6.91
CA MET A 123 9.02 36.76 -7.04
C MET A 123 9.38 38.26 -7.02
N SER A 124 8.52 39.11 -7.59
CA SER A 124 8.65 40.57 -7.55
C SER A 124 8.60 41.15 -6.13
N ALA A 125 8.05 40.42 -5.16
CA ALA A 125 8.05 40.81 -3.74
C ALA A 125 9.36 40.42 -3.01
N GLY A 126 10.33 39.86 -3.74
CA GLY A 126 11.62 39.43 -3.24
C GLY A 126 11.59 38.05 -2.59
N VAL A 127 10.73 37.15 -3.08
CA VAL A 127 10.65 35.74 -2.66
C VAL A 127 11.09 34.86 -3.83
N LEU A 128 12.35 34.43 -3.85
CA LEU A 128 12.95 33.70 -4.98
C LEU A 128 13.06 32.20 -4.71
N SER A 129 12.90 31.79 -3.45
CA SER A 129 12.92 30.42 -2.97
C SER A 129 11.99 30.25 -1.77
N ALA A 130 11.67 29.00 -1.42
CA ALA A 130 10.84 28.70 -0.25
C ALA A 130 11.42 29.24 1.07
N GLN A 131 12.76 29.37 1.17
CA GLN A 131 13.42 29.95 2.34
C GLN A 131 13.12 31.44 2.51
N ASP A 132 12.87 32.16 1.41
CA ASP A 132 12.61 33.60 1.43
C ASP A 132 11.20 33.95 1.97
N MET A 133 10.36 32.94 2.22
CA MET A 133 9.10 33.09 2.94
C MET A 133 9.31 33.42 4.42
N VAL A 134 10.47 33.04 4.99
CA VAL A 134 10.81 33.30 6.38
C VAL A 134 10.96 34.81 6.60
N GLY A 135 10.32 35.32 7.65
CA GLY A 135 10.22 36.75 7.96
C GLY A 135 9.18 37.50 7.13
N ARG A 136 8.37 36.80 6.33
CA ARG A 136 7.32 37.40 5.49
C ARG A 136 5.91 37.06 5.99
N ARG A 137 4.94 37.78 5.45
CA ARG A 137 3.51 37.51 5.65
C ARG A 137 3.04 36.43 4.68
N VAL A 138 2.38 35.38 5.19
CA VAL A 138 1.78 34.32 4.37
C VAL A 138 0.27 34.30 4.64
N GLY A 139 -0.51 34.51 3.58
CA GLY A 139 -1.97 34.36 3.63
C GLY A 139 -2.38 32.90 3.82
N VAL A 140 -3.29 32.63 4.75
CA VAL A 140 -3.85 31.30 5.06
C VAL A 140 -5.36 31.37 5.29
N TRP A 141 -6.12 30.31 5.00
CA TRP A 141 -7.57 30.25 5.23
C TRP A 141 -7.93 29.89 6.68
N ASN A 142 -7.00 29.31 7.43
CA ASN A 142 -7.19 28.77 8.78
C ASN A 142 -8.17 27.58 8.82
N ILE A 143 -8.05 26.68 7.85
CA ILE A 143 -8.85 25.45 7.79
C ILE A 143 -7.98 24.18 7.82
N GLY A 144 -6.72 24.31 8.23
CA GLY A 144 -5.68 23.29 8.26
C GLY A 144 -4.42 23.71 7.50
N ASP A 145 -4.56 24.57 6.49
CA ASP A 145 -3.45 25.06 5.67
C ASP A 145 -2.41 25.86 6.46
N GLU A 146 -2.81 26.49 7.57
CA GLU A 146 -1.91 27.19 8.49
C GLU A 146 -0.94 26.27 9.25
N ALA A 147 -1.33 25.01 9.44
CA ALA A 147 -0.50 23.97 10.03
C ALA A 147 0.49 23.42 8.99
N VAL A 148 0.05 23.25 7.74
CA VAL A 148 0.93 22.87 6.62
C VAL A 148 2.04 23.89 6.42
N VAL A 149 1.70 25.19 6.36
CA VAL A 149 2.71 26.27 6.25
C VAL A 149 3.68 26.25 7.43
N ALA A 150 3.18 26.06 8.66
CA ALA A 150 4.03 25.97 9.84
C ALA A 150 5.05 24.83 9.74
N GLU A 151 4.62 23.66 9.28
CA GLU A 151 5.51 22.51 9.15
C GLU A 151 6.50 22.68 7.99
N MET A 152 6.10 23.26 6.86
CA MET A 152 7.05 23.63 5.79
C MET A 152 8.18 24.51 6.33
N VAL A 153 7.86 25.49 7.18
CA VAL A 153 8.85 26.36 7.85
C VAL A 153 9.74 25.57 8.81
N ARG A 154 9.20 24.59 9.55
CA ARG A 154 10.01 23.69 10.40
C ARG A 154 10.98 22.85 9.58
N ARG A 155 10.54 22.31 8.44
CA ARG A 155 11.36 21.50 7.52
C ARG A 155 12.48 22.32 6.87
N LEU A 156 12.29 23.64 6.76
CA LEU A 156 13.34 24.58 6.37
C LEU A 156 14.34 24.89 7.50
N GLY A 157 14.11 24.41 8.73
CA GLY A 157 14.97 24.62 9.89
C GLY A 157 14.63 25.83 10.75
N PHE A 158 13.44 26.43 10.58
CA PHE A 158 13.00 27.65 11.27
C PHE A 158 11.84 27.37 12.24
N ALA A 159 11.56 28.31 13.14
CA ALA A 159 10.41 28.22 14.02
C ALA A 159 9.13 28.60 13.26
N PRO A 160 7.97 27.97 13.52
CA PRO A 160 6.71 28.33 12.87
C PRO A 160 6.30 29.80 12.98
N GLY A 161 6.75 30.48 14.05
CA GLY A 161 6.51 31.91 14.28
C GLY A 161 7.42 32.84 13.48
N ASP A 162 8.42 32.30 12.78
CA ASP A 162 9.30 33.09 11.90
C ASP A 162 8.58 33.48 10.60
N VAL A 163 7.35 32.99 10.37
CA VAL A 163 6.43 33.45 9.32
C VAL A 163 5.19 34.06 9.97
N GLU A 164 4.82 35.27 9.53
CA GLU A 164 3.59 35.93 9.97
C GLU A 164 2.41 35.39 9.15
N ARG A 165 1.72 34.39 9.67
CA ARG A 165 0.50 33.86 9.04
C ARG A 165 -0.66 34.84 9.25
N VAL A 166 -1.31 35.25 8.18
CA VAL A 166 -2.45 36.17 8.20
C VAL A 166 -3.66 35.53 7.54
N THR A 167 -4.86 35.81 8.06
CA THR A 167 -6.08 35.30 7.42
C THR A 167 -6.26 35.97 6.07
N GLN A 168 -6.30 35.17 5.01
CA GLN A 168 -6.46 35.68 3.65
C GLN A 168 -7.92 35.95 3.28
N ARG A 169 -8.11 36.90 2.37
CA ARG A 169 -9.36 37.12 1.65
C ARG A 169 -9.58 36.01 0.61
N PRO A 170 -10.84 35.75 0.23
CA PRO A 170 -11.15 34.78 -0.82
C PRO A 170 -10.42 35.08 -2.13
N ASP A 171 -10.32 34.06 -2.98
CA ASP A 171 -9.97 34.19 -4.39
C ASP A 171 -8.56 34.73 -4.68
N GLY A 172 -7.63 34.58 -3.73
CA GLY A 172 -6.24 35.03 -3.87
C GLY A 172 -6.08 36.55 -3.88
N ALA A 173 -7.11 37.31 -3.46
CA ALA A 173 -7.15 38.77 -3.59
C ALA A 173 -5.94 39.49 -2.95
N ASP A 174 -5.45 38.98 -1.81
CA ASP A 174 -4.28 39.57 -1.13
C ASP A 174 -2.97 39.39 -1.89
N LEU A 175 -2.86 38.34 -2.70
CA LEU A 175 -1.69 38.10 -3.54
C LEU A 175 -1.77 38.92 -4.84
N ILE A 176 -3.00 39.13 -5.36
CA ILE A 176 -3.27 39.95 -6.54
C ILE A 176 -2.91 41.42 -6.31
N ASP A 177 -3.36 42.00 -5.19
CA ASP A 177 -3.09 43.40 -4.88
C ASP A 177 -1.76 43.65 -4.15
N GLY A 178 -1.02 42.57 -3.83
CA GLY A 178 0.28 42.63 -3.17
C GLY A 178 0.22 42.91 -1.67
N SER A 179 -0.96 42.79 -1.03
CA SER A 179 -1.12 42.89 0.42
C SER A 179 -0.30 41.85 1.18
N VAL A 180 -0.07 40.68 0.59
CA VAL A 180 0.85 39.65 1.08
C VAL A 180 1.81 39.21 -0.04
N PRO A 181 3.08 38.91 0.28
CA PRO A 181 4.03 38.39 -0.71
C PRO A 181 3.77 36.91 -1.06
N CYS A 182 3.07 36.18 -0.20
CA CYS A 182 2.78 34.75 -0.34
C CYS A 182 1.38 34.42 0.20
N ALA A 183 0.69 33.46 -0.38
CA ALA A 183 -0.56 32.92 0.15
C ALA A 183 -0.71 31.42 -0.18
N THR A 184 -1.44 30.68 0.65
CA THR A 184 -1.92 29.35 0.29
C THR A 184 -2.98 29.47 -0.80
N VAL A 185 -2.91 28.58 -1.79
CA VAL A 185 -3.80 28.57 -2.96
C VAL A 185 -4.13 27.13 -3.34
N MET A 186 -5.29 26.95 -3.97
CA MET A 186 -5.55 25.74 -4.74
C MET A 186 -5.06 26.00 -6.16
N THR A 187 -4.15 25.16 -6.66
CA THR A 187 -3.60 25.27 -8.01
C THR A 187 -4.65 25.16 -9.10
N TYR A 188 -5.78 24.50 -8.84
CA TYR A 188 -6.92 24.43 -9.78
C TYR A 188 -7.87 25.64 -9.71
N ASN A 189 -7.73 26.55 -8.73
CA ASN A 189 -8.60 27.70 -8.54
C ASN A 189 -7.80 29.01 -8.43
N GLU A 190 -7.35 29.39 -7.24
CA GLU A 190 -6.74 30.70 -6.99
C GLU A 190 -5.51 30.95 -7.86
N TYR A 191 -4.72 29.93 -8.18
CA TYR A 191 -3.55 30.08 -9.08
C TYR A 191 -3.95 30.64 -10.45
N TRP A 192 -4.99 30.09 -11.08
CA TRP A 192 -5.48 30.58 -12.37
C TRP A 192 -6.02 32.01 -12.27
N ARG A 193 -6.64 32.38 -11.14
CA ARG A 193 -7.11 33.75 -10.92
C ARG A 193 -5.98 34.77 -10.87
N LEU A 194 -4.80 34.39 -10.38
CA LEU A 194 -3.60 35.25 -10.44
C LEU A 194 -3.23 35.54 -11.89
N LEU A 195 -3.20 34.51 -12.74
CA LEU A 195 -2.88 34.63 -14.16
C LEU A 195 -3.93 35.47 -14.90
N ASP A 196 -5.22 35.24 -14.64
CA ASP A 196 -6.33 36.01 -15.22
C ASP A 196 -6.31 37.48 -14.79
N ALA A 197 -5.79 37.78 -13.58
CA ALA A 197 -5.56 39.14 -13.10
C ALA A 197 -4.33 39.82 -13.74
N GLY A 198 -3.62 39.13 -14.64
CA GLY A 198 -2.47 39.67 -15.36
C GLY A 198 -1.14 39.50 -14.64
N ILE A 199 -1.08 38.66 -13.59
CA ILE A 199 0.20 38.30 -12.97
C ILE A 199 0.95 37.33 -13.89
N PRO A 200 2.18 37.64 -14.31
CA PRO A 200 2.97 36.74 -15.14
C PRO A 200 3.31 35.43 -14.41
N GLU A 201 3.27 34.31 -15.12
CA GLU A 201 3.61 32.99 -14.57
C GLU A 201 5.07 32.94 -14.06
N ASP A 202 6.00 33.63 -14.74
CA ASP A 202 7.40 33.73 -14.35
C ASP A 202 7.65 34.60 -13.10
N ASP A 203 6.60 35.26 -12.60
CA ASP A 203 6.60 35.98 -11.32
C ASP A 203 6.02 35.14 -10.17
N LEU A 204 5.51 33.93 -10.45
CA LEU A 204 4.90 33.06 -9.45
C LEU A 204 5.84 31.92 -9.06
N LEU A 205 6.34 31.96 -7.83
CA LEU A 205 7.00 30.83 -7.20
C LEU A 205 5.93 29.93 -6.58
N VAL A 206 5.71 28.74 -7.15
CA VAL A 206 4.81 27.72 -6.61
C VAL A 206 5.58 26.75 -5.72
N VAL A 207 5.27 26.76 -4.42
CA VAL A 207 5.91 25.91 -3.41
C VAL A 207 4.92 24.85 -2.93
N SER A 208 5.10 23.61 -3.39
CA SER A 208 4.24 22.48 -2.99
C SER A 208 4.66 21.91 -1.61
N PRO A 209 3.71 21.65 -0.69
CA PRO A 209 3.97 20.91 0.55
C PRO A 209 4.58 19.53 0.32
N GLU A 210 4.23 18.85 -0.78
CA GLU A 210 4.76 17.52 -1.09
C GLU A 210 6.29 17.52 -1.26
N SER A 211 6.87 18.64 -1.74
CA SER A 211 8.32 18.80 -1.85
C SER A 211 9.05 18.81 -0.50
N PHE A 212 8.31 19.01 0.60
CA PHE A 212 8.79 18.94 1.98
C PHE A 212 8.53 17.57 2.63
N GLY A 213 7.99 16.60 1.87
CA GLY A 213 7.53 15.32 2.41
C GLY A 213 6.24 15.44 3.22
N LEU A 214 5.40 16.42 2.91
CA LEU A 214 4.11 16.67 3.56
C LEU A 214 2.97 16.34 2.60
N PRO A 215 2.55 15.06 2.51
CA PRO A 215 1.38 14.70 1.72
C PRO A 215 0.13 15.31 2.36
N HIS A 216 -0.70 15.95 1.55
CA HIS A 216 -2.00 16.46 1.96
C HIS A 216 -3.09 15.62 1.29
N ILE A 217 -4.02 15.10 2.08
CA ILE A 217 -5.09 14.20 1.61
C ILE A 217 -6.36 15.02 1.45
N GLU A 218 -6.57 15.50 0.22
CA GLU A 218 -7.71 16.32 -0.20
C GLU A 218 -8.91 15.47 -0.64
N ASP A 219 -10.10 16.06 -0.70
CA ASP A 219 -11.32 15.48 -1.29
C ASP A 219 -11.54 13.98 -1.07
N GLY A 220 -11.58 13.57 0.20
CA GLY A 220 -12.03 12.25 0.61
C GLY A 220 -13.55 12.17 0.73
N LEU A 221 -14.10 10.97 0.54
CA LEU A 221 -15.51 10.66 0.81
C LEU A 221 -15.63 10.20 2.27
N TYR A 222 -16.32 10.99 3.09
CA TYR A 222 -16.56 10.71 4.50
C TYR A 222 -18.01 10.33 4.78
N VAL A 223 -18.22 9.38 5.68
CA VAL A 223 -19.54 8.97 6.18
C VAL A 223 -19.54 8.87 7.71
N ASP A 224 -20.73 8.80 8.30
CA ASP A 224 -20.88 8.47 9.71
C ASP A 224 -20.39 7.03 9.96
N ALA A 225 -19.35 6.88 10.78
CA ALA A 225 -18.69 5.60 11.00
C ALA A 225 -19.65 4.52 11.52
N ARG A 226 -20.70 4.94 12.24
CA ARG A 226 -21.71 4.04 12.85
C ARG A 226 -22.60 3.37 11.81
N ARG A 227 -22.70 3.94 10.61
CA ARG A 227 -23.49 3.36 9.50
C ARG A 227 -22.74 2.27 8.75
N LEU A 228 -21.42 2.16 8.92
CA LEU A 228 -20.61 1.15 8.24
C LEU A 228 -20.84 -0.27 8.75
N ASP A 229 -21.55 -0.42 9.86
CA ASP A 229 -21.95 -1.73 10.38
C ASP A 229 -23.11 -2.35 9.56
N ASP A 230 -23.76 -1.55 8.69
CA ASP A 230 -24.77 -2.03 7.72
C ASP A 230 -24.11 -2.40 6.38
N PRO A 231 -24.07 -3.71 6.01
CA PRO A 231 -23.48 -4.15 4.75
C PRO A 231 -24.17 -3.56 3.53
N ALA A 232 -25.48 -3.27 3.59
CA ALA A 232 -26.22 -2.69 2.48
C ALA A 232 -25.76 -1.25 2.20
N PHE A 233 -25.37 -0.51 3.24
CA PHE A 233 -24.80 0.83 3.09
C PHE A 233 -23.38 0.77 2.52
N VAL A 234 -22.53 -0.16 2.98
CA VAL A 234 -21.18 -0.37 2.43
C VAL A 234 -21.23 -0.71 0.93
N ASP A 235 -22.16 -1.58 0.55
CA ASP A 235 -22.43 -1.95 -0.84
C ASP A 235 -22.95 -0.77 -1.68
N ALA A 236 -23.84 0.07 -1.12
CA ALA A 236 -24.28 1.32 -1.74
C ALA A 236 -23.11 2.28 -2.01
N LEU A 237 -22.20 2.42 -1.05
CA LEU A 237 -21.00 3.26 -1.17
C LEU A 237 -20.05 2.72 -2.24
N ALA A 238 -19.84 1.40 -2.32
CA ALA A 238 -18.99 0.80 -3.34
C ALA A 238 -19.53 1.06 -4.75
N ARG A 239 -20.85 0.91 -4.94
CA ARG A 239 -21.53 1.29 -6.19
C ARG A 239 -21.43 2.78 -6.50
N PHE A 240 -21.57 3.64 -5.49
CA PHE A 240 -21.41 5.09 -5.64
C PHE A 240 -19.99 5.44 -6.12
N VAL A 241 -18.96 4.85 -5.52
CA VAL A 241 -17.56 5.04 -5.94
C VAL A 241 -17.35 4.51 -7.36
N ARG A 242 -17.93 3.36 -7.73
CA ARG A 242 -17.85 2.79 -9.09
C ARG A 242 -18.45 3.72 -10.15
N ALA A 243 -19.64 4.26 -9.91
CA ALA A 243 -20.29 5.22 -10.80
C ALA A 243 -19.48 6.53 -10.90
N THR A 244 -18.96 7.02 -9.77
CA THR A 244 -18.12 8.23 -9.72
C THR A 244 -16.83 8.05 -10.52
N ARG A 245 -16.17 6.89 -10.39
CA ARG A 245 -14.99 6.52 -11.19
C ARG A 245 -15.28 6.60 -12.68
N GLN A 246 -16.41 6.05 -13.12
CA GLN A 246 -16.81 6.12 -14.53
C GLN A 246 -17.06 7.56 -15.00
N GLY A 247 -17.64 8.41 -14.14
CA GLY A 247 -17.80 9.83 -14.43
C GLY A 247 -16.47 10.55 -14.62
N TRP A 248 -15.47 10.28 -13.78
CA TRP A 248 -14.12 10.82 -13.94
C TRP A 248 -13.40 10.29 -15.18
N HIS A 249 -13.54 9.00 -15.47
CA HIS A 249 -13.01 8.39 -16.68
C HIS A 249 -13.56 9.08 -17.94
N GLU A 250 -14.88 9.29 -18.01
CA GLU A 250 -15.51 10.01 -19.12
C GLU A 250 -15.10 11.49 -19.18
N ALA A 251 -14.91 12.13 -18.02
CA ALA A 251 -14.41 13.51 -17.97
C ALA A 251 -12.99 13.65 -18.55
N ARG A 252 -12.12 12.65 -18.37
CA ARG A 252 -10.79 12.62 -19.02
C ARG A 252 -10.88 12.49 -20.54
N ILE A 253 -11.81 11.67 -21.02
CA ILE A 253 -11.97 11.43 -22.47
C ILE A 253 -12.57 12.65 -23.18
N ALA A 254 -13.52 13.33 -22.53
CA ALA A 254 -14.27 14.44 -23.13
C ALA A 254 -14.35 15.67 -22.20
N PRO A 255 -13.21 16.32 -21.87
CA PRO A 255 -13.17 17.39 -20.87
C PRO A 255 -14.05 18.59 -21.23
N THR A 256 -14.14 18.96 -22.52
CA THR A 256 -15.02 20.06 -22.96
C THR A 256 -16.49 19.76 -22.67
N LEU A 257 -16.96 18.53 -22.94
CA LEU A 257 -18.34 18.14 -22.64
C LEU A 257 -18.58 18.03 -21.14
N ALA A 258 -17.56 17.59 -20.40
CA ALA A 258 -17.61 17.49 -18.95
C ALA A 258 -17.79 18.88 -18.30
N VAL A 259 -17.06 19.90 -18.78
CA VAL A 259 -17.28 21.30 -18.34
C VAL A 259 -18.72 21.75 -18.60
N GLU A 260 -19.32 21.43 -19.76
CA GLU A 260 -20.71 21.80 -20.02
C GLU A 260 -21.70 21.16 -19.02
N THR A 261 -21.37 20.01 -18.41
CA THR A 261 -22.21 19.46 -17.33
C THR A 261 -22.15 20.32 -16.06
N VAL A 262 -20.96 20.83 -15.71
CA VAL A 262 -20.76 21.75 -14.58
C VAL A 262 -21.51 23.07 -14.84
N MET A 263 -21.39 23.63 -16.04
CA MET A 263 -22.02 24.89 -16.44
C MET A 263 -23.55 24.87 -16.39
N ARG A 264 -24.19 23.69 -16.48
CA ARG A 264 -25.64 23.53 -16.34
C ARG A 264 -26.13 23.52 -14.90
N ILE A 265 -25.23 23.25 -13.95
CA ILE A 265 -25.54 23.08 -12.53
C ILE A 265 -25.19 24.35 -11.76
N GLY A 266 -23.98 24.87 -11.96
CA GLY A 266 -23.51 26.05 -11.23
C GLY A 266 -24.05 27.35 -11.82
N THR A 267 -24.27 28.34 -10.96
CA THR A 267 -24.67 29.70 -11.34
C THR A 267 -23.48 30.65 -11.25
N GLY A 268 -23.30 31.53 -12.24
CA GLY A 268 -22.23 32.55 -12.22
C GLY A 268 -20.83 32.01 -12.49
N LEU A 269 -20.72 30.82 -13.08
CA LEU A 269 -19.44 30.23 -13.48
C LEU A 269 -18.95 30.81 -14.81
N GLU A 270 -17.64 30.94 -14.93
CA GLU A 270 -16.97 31.27 -16.19
C GLU A 270 -16.40 30.01 -16.84
N ARG A 271 -16.78 29.76 -18.09
CA ARG A 271 -16.46 28.51 -18.80
C ARG A 271 -14.97 28.23 -18.88
N GLU A 272 -14.19 29.26 -19.17
CA GLU A 272 -12.73 29.11 -19.31
C GLU A 272 -12.05 28.78 -17.99
N ALA A 273 -12.48 29.43 -16.89
CA ALA A 273 -12.03 29.09 -15.55
C ALA A 273 -12.38 27.65 -15.17
N GLN A 274 -13.58 27.18 -15.53
CA GLN A 274 -13.98 25.79 -15.31
C GLN A 274 -13.17 24.79 -16.15
N ARG A 275 -12.72 25.17 -17.36
CA ARG A 275 -11.84 24.36 -18.20
C ARG A 275 -10.46 24.21 -17.55
N HIS A 276 -9.83 25.32 -17.16
CA HIS A 276 -8.54 25.32 -16.47
C HIS A 276 -8.59 24.51 -15.16
N MET A 277 -9.65 24.72 -14.37
CA MET A 277 -9.87 23.97 -13.13
C MET A 277 -9.97 22.46 -13.40
N LEU A 278 -10.74 22.04 -14.40
CA LEU A 278 -10.87 20.63 -14.74
C LEU A 278 -9.52 20.05 -15.18
N GLU A 279 -8.76 20.76 -16.01
CA GLU A 279 -7.45 20.31 -16.48
C GLU A 279 -6.48 20.05 -15.31
N THR A 280 -6.43 20.96 -14.33
CA THR A 280 -5.61 20.77 -13.13
C THR A 280 -6.15 19.62 -12.25
N VAL A 281 -7.47 19.56 -12.03
CA VAL A 281 -8.09 18.51 -11.20
C VAL A 281 -7.88 17.12 -11.79
N LEU A 282 -7.93 16.97 -13.11
CA LEU A 282 -7.66 15.67 -13.76
C LEU A 282 -6.25 15.15 -13.46
N ALA A 283 -5.27 15.99 -13.18
CA ALA A 283 -3.93 15.55 -12.76
C ALA A 283 -3.91 14.96 -11.34
N LEU A 284 -4.89 15.32 -10.48
CA LEU A 284 -4.98 14.88 -9.09
C LEU A 284 -5.81 13.60 -8.92
N VAL A 285 -6.81 13.41 -9.79
CA VAL A 285 -7.64 12.20 -9.79
C VAL A 285 -6.75 11.02 -10.23
N PRO A 286 -6.71 9.88 -9.51
CA PRO A 286 -5.92 8.73 -9.89
C PRO A 286 -6.52 7.99 -11.11
N ASP A 287 -5.73 7.06 -11.66
CA ASP A 287 -6.22 6.08 -12.63
C ASP A 287 -7.33 5.19 -12.04
N ASP A 288 -8.13 4.60 -12.92
CA ASP A 288 -9.33 3.83 -12.56
C ASP A 288 -9.04 2.65 -11.62
N ASP A 289 -7.84 2.08 -11.71
CA ASP A 289 -7.41 0.95 -10.89
C ASP A 289 -7.07 1.34 -9.45
N ARG A 290 -6.87 2.64 -9.16
CA ARG A 290 -6.62 3.19 -7.82
C ARG A 290 -7.69 4.18 -7.34
N PHE A 291 -8.65 4.56 -8.19
CA PHE A 291 -9.74 5.47 -7.80
C PHE A 291 -10.60 4.90 -6.66
N GLY A 292 -10.68 5.63 -5.55
CA GLY A 292 -11.35 5.19 -4.32
C GLY A 292 -10.41 4.56 -3.28
N MET A 293 -9.15 4.27 -3.62
CA MET A 293 -8.19 3.68 -2.68
C MET A 293 -7.65 4.76 -1.72
N PHE A 294 -7.83 4.57 -0.43
CA PHE A 294 -7.22 5.41 0.61
C PHE A 294 -5.75 4.99 0.83
N ASP A 295 -4.79 5.90 0.62
CA ASP A 295 -3.36 5.61 0.75
C ASP A 295 -2.90 5.65 2.22
N LEU A 296 -2.55 4.48 2.76
CA LEU A 296 -2.11 4.34 4.15
C LEU A 296 -0.71 4.89 4.40
N ALA A 297 0.19 4.85 3.42
CA ALA A 297 1.53 5.38 3.58
C ALA A 297 1.46 6.92 3.66
N ALA A 298 0.67 7.54 2.77
CA ALA A 298 0.41 8.99 2.83
C ALA A 298 -0.29 9.37 4.14
N PHE A 299 -1.27 8.59 4.59
CA PHE A 299 -1.98 8.83 5.85
C PHE A 299 -1.05 8.74 7.08
N GLU A 300 -0.16 7.76 7.13
CA GLU A 300 0.78 7.61 8.25
C GLU A 300 1.67 8.83 8.41
N ILE A 301 2.14 9.41 7.30
CA ILE A 301 2.92 10.65 7.26
C ILE A 301 2.02 11.85 7.61
N ALA A 302 0.86 11.99 6.98
CA ALA A 302 -0.05 13.13 7.21
C ALA A 302 -0.44 13.22 8.69
N ARG A 303 -0.81 12.09 9.31
CA ARG A 303 -1.14 11.98 10.73
C ARG A 303 -0.09 12.58 11.66
N GLU A 304 1.20 12.35 11.40
CA GLU A 304 2.28 12.85 12.26
C GLU A 304 2.32 14.38 12.34
N HIS A 305 1.80 15.07 11.32
CA HIS A 305 1.79 16.52 11.23
C HIS A 305 0.45 17.13 11.66
N ILE A 306 -0.66 16.42 11.41
CA ILE A 306 -2.00 16.83 11.82
C ILE A 306 -2.17 16.67 13.34
N ASP A 307 -1.56 15.65 13.94
CA ASP A 307 -1.53 15.48 15.38
C ASP A 307 -0.70 16.60 16.03
N ARG A 308 -1.40 17.61 16.55
CA ARG A 308 -0.81 18.81 17.16
C ARG A 308 -0.04 18.50 18.46
N GLY A 309 -0.09 17.26 18.96
CA GLY A 309 0.58 16.85 20.20
C GLY A 309 0.02 17.55 21.44
N ASP A 310 -1.19 18.07 21.35
CA ASP A 310 -1.91 18.76 22.43
C ASP A 310 -2.48 17.78 23.48
N GLY A 311 -2.29 16.48 23.28
CA GLY A 311 -2.72 15.41 24.17
C GLY A 311 -4.12 14.87 23.86
N ALA A 312 -4.79 15.37 22.82
CA ALA A 312 -6.01 14.75 22.32
C ALA A 312 -5.70 13.37 21.72
N ALA A 313 -6.50 12.35 22.06
CA ALA A 313 -6.36 11.04 21.43
C ALA A 313 -6.75 11.15 19.95
N PRO A 314 -5.99 10.56 19.02
CA PRO A 314 -6.34 10.56 17.61
C PRO A 314 -7.72 9.92 17.41
N PRO A 315 -8.52 10.43 16.46
CA PRO A 315 -9.85 9.91 16.22
C PRO A 315 -9.79 8.43 15.79
N ASP A 316 -10.59 7.60 16.46
CA ASP A 316 -10.75 6.20 16.07
C ASP A 316 -11.61 6.09 14.80
N ARG A 317 -11.36 5.05 14.00
CA ARG A 317 -12.09 4.74 12.76
C ARG A 317 -12.06 5.84 11.69
N LEU A 318 -11.02 6.68 11.62
CA LEU A 318 -10.98 7.78 10.64
C LEU A 318 -10.96 7.31 9.17
N TRP A 319 -10.58 6.06 8.89
CA TRP A 319 -10.59 5.47 7.55
C TRP A 319 -10.98 3.98 7.59
N THR A 320 -11.39 3.45 6.44
CA THR A 320 -11.63 2.02 6.21
C THR A 320 -11.33 1.63 4.75
N HIS A 321 -10.89 0.40 4.51
CA HIS A 321 -10.85 -0.19 3.17
C HIS A 321 -12.06 -1.09 2.88
N ALA A 322 -13.08 -1.14 3.75
CA ALA A 322 -14.26 -1.98 3.53
C ALA A 322 -14.97 -1.68 2.19
N VAL A 323 -15.19 -0.40 1.89
CA VAL A 323 -15.82 0.05 0.63
C VAL A 323 -14.90 -0.21 -0.58
N TRP A 324 -13.59 0.01 -0.42
CA TRP A 324 -12.60 -0.35 -1.44
C TRP A 324 -12.62 -1.85 -1.77
N ASN A 325 -12.61 -2.72 -0.76
CA ASN A 325 -12.65 -4.16 -0.95
C ASN A 325 -13.97 -4.61 -1.61
N ALA A 326 -15.10 -4.00 -1.23
CA ALA A 326 -16.39 -4.24 -1.88
C ALA A 326 -16.39 -3.78 -3.36
N LEU A 327 -15.77 -2.63 -3.67
CA LEU A 327 -15.59 -2.16 -5.04
C LEU A 327 -14.75 -3.14 -5.87
N GLN A 328 -13.66 -3.65 -5.30
CA GLN A 328 -12.82 -4.65 -5.98
C GLN A 328 -13.59 -5.95 -6.26
N ALA A 329 -14.46 -6.38 -5.34
CA ALA A 329 -15.35 -7.52 -5.57
C ALA A 329 -16.37 -7.25 -6.69
N LEU A 330 -16.97 -6.06 -6.72
CA LEU A 330 -17.87 -5.63 -7.79
C LEU A 330 -17.20 -5.62 -9.17
N ASP A 331 -15.89 -5.38 -9.22
CA ASP A 331 -15.09 -5.41 -10.45
C ASP A 331 -14.55 -6.81 -10.81
N GLY A 332 -14.83 -7.84 -10.00
CA GLY A 332 -14.25 -9.17 -10.18
C GLY A 332 -12.74 -9.24 -9.92
N ARG A 333 -12.20 -8.27 -9.16
CA ARG A 333 -10.77 -8.12 -8.81
C ARG A 333 -10.53 -8.37 -7.31
N GLU A 334 -11.38 -9.19 -6.68
CA GLU A 334 -11.27 -9.51 -5.27
C GLU A 334 -9.90 -10.14 -4.93
N ARG A 335 -9.35 -9.75 -3.79
CA ARG A 335 -8.06 -10.22 -3.29
C ARG A 335 -8.27 -10.96 -1.98
N LEU A 336 -7.45 -11.98 -1.74
CA LEU A 336 -7.50 -12.74 -0.49
C LEU A 336 -7.09 -11.91 0.72
N LEU A 337 -6.12 -11.01 0.54
CA LEU A 337 -5.61 -10.13 1.58
C LEU A 337 -6.07 -8.70 1.30
N SER A 338 -6.50 -8.01 2.35
CA SER A 338 -6.91 -6.61 2.25
C SER A 338 -5.71 -5.71 1.96
N THR A 339 -5.96 -4.55 1.35
CA THR A 339 -4.93 -3.54 1.08
C THR A 339 -4.21 -3.11 2.37
N ALA A 340 -4.93 -2.96 3.48
CA ALA A 340 -4.33 -2.67 4.79
C ALA A 340 -3.40 -3.77 5.29
N THR A 341 -3.82 -5.04 5.18
CA THR A 341 -2.98 -6.19 5.58
C THR A 341 -1.73 -6.29 4.71
N GLN A 342 -1.82 -6.03 3.41
CA GLN A 342 -0.67 -5.97 2.52
C GLN A 342 0.29 -4.83 2.89
N HIS A 343 -0.25 -3.64 3.22
CA HIS A 343 0.54 -2.50 3.69
C HIS A 343 1.35 -2.83 4.94
N TYR A 344 0.71 -3.41 5.96
CA TYR A 344 1.43 -3.84 7.17
C TYR A 344 2.40 -5.00 6.93
N ALA A 345 2.12 -5.89 5.98
CA ALA A 345 3.05 -6.94 5.61
C ALA A 345 4.31 -6.35 4.94
N ARG A 346 4.16 -5.31 4.11
CA ARG A 346 5.29 -4.55 3.55
C ARG A 346 6.09 -3.85 4.64
N SER A 347 5.43 -3.18 5.57
CA SER A 347 6.14 -2.44 6.64
C SER A 347 7.02 -3.34 7.52
N VAL A 348 6.68 -4.63 7.68
CA VAL A 348 7.57 -5.62 8.33
C VAL A 348 8.90 -5.77 7.61
N LEU A 349 8.92 -5.72 6.28
CA LEU A 349 10.14 -5.82 5.47
C LEU A 349 11.07 -4.62 5.68
N ASP A 350 10.50 -3.46 6.03
CA ASP A 350 11.23 -2.22 6.26
C ASP A 350 11.72 -2.06 7.70
N MET A 351 11.27 -2.93 8.62
CA MET A 351 11.75 -2.91 10.00
C MET A 351 13.23 -3.26 10.09
N ALA A 352 14.02 -2.37 10.70
CA ALA A 352 15.45 -2.57 10.90
C ALA A 352 15.78 -3.93 11.55
N LEU A 353 15.04 -4.32 12.60
CA LEU A 353 15.24 -5.62 13.26
C LEU A 353 15.01 -6.79 12.29
N PHE A 354 13.97 -6.73 11.46
CA PHE A 354 13.67 -7.80 10.50
C PHE A 354 14.74 -7.87 9.41
N GLN A 355 15.20 -6.73 8.88
CA GLN A 355 16.30 -6.65 7.92
C GLN A 355 17.61 -7.24 8.49
N TRP A 356 17.93 -6.93 9.74
CA TRP A 356 19.08 -7.53 10.43
C TRP A 356 18.96 -9.06 10.57
N LEU A 357 17.77 -9.56 10.89
CA LEU A 357 17.52 -11.01 10.97
C LEU A 357 17.64 -11.68 9.59
N VAL A 358 17.16 -11.04 8.53
CA VAL A 358 17.30 -11.52 7.14
C VAL A 358 18.77 -11.55 6.73
N LEU A 359 19.53 -10.49 7.00
CA LEU A 359 20.97 -10.44 6.73
C LEU A 359 21.71 -11.53 7.50
N LEU A 360 21.42 -11.73 8.78
CA LEU A 360 21.99 -12.82 9.58
C LEU A 360 21.68 -14.21 8.98
N GLY A 361 20.46 -14.37 8.46
CA GLY A 361 20.05 -15.55 7.70
C GLY A 361 20.95 -15.77 6.48
N VAL A 362 21.04 -14.77 5.59
CA VAL A 362 21.92 -14.80 4.41
C VAL A 362 23.35 -15.18 4.78
N MET A 363 23.89 -14.57 5.84
CA MET A 363 25.25 -14.78 6.32
C MET A 363 25.49 -16.20 6.83
N THR A 364 24.49 -16.79 7.49
CA THR A 364 24.54 -18.17 7.95
C THR A 364 24.57 -19.15 6.78
N PHE A 365 23.76 -18.91 5.74
CA PHE A 365 23.77 -19.73 4.52
C PHE A 365 25.06 -19.56 3.73
N ALA A 366 25.57 -18.33 3.62
CA ALA A 366 26.87 -18.04 3.02
C ALA A 366 28.01 -18.79 3.74
N LEU A 367 27.99 -18.83 5.08
CA LEU A 367 28.94 -19.63 5.87
C LEU A 367 28.82 -21.12 5.53
N SER A 368 27.61 -21.64 5.34
CA SER A 368 27.40 -23.02 4.92
C SER A 368 28.03 -23.32 3.55
N GLY A 369 27.90 -22.40 2.59
CA GLY A 369 28.55 -22.47 1.29
C GLY A 369 30.07 -22.41 1.36
N ALA A 370 30.61 -21.45 2.12
CA ALA A 370 32.06 -21.28 2.33
C ALA A 370 32.69 -22.53 2.96
N LEU A 371 32.04 -23.13 3.96
CA LEU A 371 32.54 -24.34 4.62
C LEU A 371 32.50 -25.58 3.72
N GLU A 372 31.51 -25.70 2.84
CA GLU A 372 31.50 -26.77 1.83
C GLU A 372 32.67 -26.63 0.85
N ALA A 373 32.95 -25.40 0.41
CA ALA A 373 34.14 -25.11 -0.41
C ALA A 373 35.45 -25.46 0.32
N VAL A 374 35.56 -25.14 1.62
CA VAL A 374 36.71 -25.54 2.45
C VAL A 374 36.84 -27.07 2.50
N ASN A 375 35.76 -27.79 2.76
CA ASN A 375 35.77 -29.26 2.83
C ASN A 375 36.18 -29.91 1.50
N ARG A 376 35.93 -29.25 0.38
CA ARG A 376 36.32 -29.70 -0.97
C ARG A 376 37.70 -29.20 -1.42
N GLY A 377 38.39 -28.42 -0.59
CA GLY A 377 39.71 -27.88 -0.92
C GLY A 377 39.68 -26.80 -2.01
N TYR A 378 38.56 -26.10 -2.19
CA TYR A 378 38.48 -24.98 -3.13
C TYR A 378 39.25 -23.76 -2.61
N ASP A 379 39.74 -22.97 -3.56
CA ASP A 379 40.45 -21.71 -3.33
C ASP A 379 39.51 -20.61 -2.80
N PHE A 380 40.07 -19.43 -2.53
CA PHE A 380 39.30 -18.31 -2.00
C PHE A 380 38.14 -17.91 -2.92
N TYR A 381 38.37 -17.93 -4.24
CA TYR A 381 37.34 -17.56 -5.21
C TYR A 381 36.20 -18.59 -5.26
N GLY A 382 36.52 -19.89 -5.22
CA GLY A 382 35.52 -20.95 -5.10
C GLY A 382 34.71 -20.85 -3.81
N ARG A 383 35.34 -20.48 -2.68
CA ARG A 383 34.61 -20.19 -1.42
C ARG A 383 33.66 -19.01 -1.57
N LEU A 384 34.08 -17.95 -2.25
CA LEU A 384 33.25 -16.79 -2.52
C LEU A 384 32.04 -17.17 -3.36
N ILE A 385 32.23 -17.89 -4.48
CA ILE A 385 31.13 -18.33 -5.34
C ILE A 385 30.12 -19.17 -4.57
N LEU A 386 30.57 -20.20 -3.84
CA LEU A 386 29.62 -21.06 -3.11
C LEU A 386 28.91 -20.31 -1.97
N ALA A 387 29.57 -19.36 -1.32
CA ALA A 387 28.95 -18.52 -0.31
C ALA A 387 27.88 -17.60 -0.92
N PHE A 388 28.16 -16.97 -2.06
CA PHE A 388 27.19 -16.16 -2.81
C PHE A 388 25.98 -16.98 -3.26
N LEU A 389 26.21 -18.16 -3.87
CA LEU A 389 25.14 -19.04 -4.32
C LEU A 389 24.25 -19.47 -3.14
N SER A 390 24.86 -19.83 -2.01
CA SER A 390 24.10 -20.28 -0.84
C SER A 390 23.33 -19.16 -0.16
N GLY A 391 23.98 -18.00 0.03
CA GLY A 391 23.41 -16.88 0.77
C GLY A 391 22.37 -16.09 -0.01
N LEU A 392 22.63 -15.80 -1.29
CA LEU A 392 21.79 -14.90 -2.10
C LEU A 392 21.01 -15.63 -3.19
N GLY A 393 21.47 -16.80 -3.65
CA GLY A 393 20.92 -17.45 -4.84
C GLY A 393 19.42 -17.72 -4.76
N GLY A 394 18.88 -18.09 -3.59
CA GLY A 394 17.45 -18.28 -3.39
C GLY A 394 16.64 -16.99 -3.54
N GLY A 395 17.11 -15.90 -2.91
CA GLY A 395 16.50 -14.57 -3.04
C GLY A 395 16.61 -14.02 -4.46
N THR A 396 17.73 -14.28 -5.15
CA THR A 396 17.92 -13.93 -6.57
C THR A 396 16.88 -14.61 -7.46
N LEU A 397 16.68 -15.92 -7.32
CA LEU A 397 15.69 -16.65 -8.13
C LEU A 397 14.27 -16.11 -7.88
N ARG A 398 13.93 -15.80 -6.62
CA ARG A 398 12.66 -15.17 -6.27
C ARG A 398 12.49 -13.81 -6.93
N ASP A 399 13.48 -12.94 -6.79
CA ASP A 399 13.37 -11.57 -7.28
C ASP A 399 13.34 -11.51 -8.82
N LEU A 400 14.03 -12.44 -9.49
CA LEU A 400 13.92 -12.62 -10.95
C LEU A 400 12.53 -13.10 -11.39
N LEU A 401 11.88 -13.97 -10.60
CA LEU A 401 10.53 -14.43 -10.86
C LEU A 401 9.48 -13.31 -10.68
N ILE A 402 9.62 -12.51 -9.62
CA ILE A 402 8.70 -11.40 -9.32
C ILE A 402 8.84 -10.29 -10.36
N GLY A 403 10.07 -9.91 -10.70
CA GLY A 403 10.34 -8.82 -11.64
C GLY A 403 9.94 -7.44 -11.10
N GLY A 404 9.72 -6.49 -12.02
CA GLY A 404 9.28 -5.13 -11.70
C GLY A 404 10.21 -4.41 -10.71
N GLU A 405 9.64 -3.93 -9.61
CA GLU A 405 10.34 -3.17 -8.55
C GLU A 405 11.43 -3.97 -7.82
N ARG A 406 11.51 -5.29 -8.00
CA ARG A 406 12.62 -6.11 -7.48
C ARG A 406 13.90 -6.01 -8.31
N GLN A 407 13.89 -5.19 -9.36
CA GLN A 407 15.06 -4.89 -10.18
C GLN A 407 15.46 -3.41 -10.06
N PRO A 408 16.74 -3.10 -9.78
CA PRO A 408 17.88 -4.01 -9.62
C PRO A 408 17.81 -4.90 -8.37
N LEU A 409 18.50 -6.04 -8.40
CA LEU A 409 18.47 -7.03 -7.31
C LEU A 409 18.90 -6.42 -5.97
N PHE A 410 18.31 -6.89 -4.87
CA PHE A 410 18.46 -6.31 -3.53
C PHE A 410 19.90 -6.09 -3.02
N TYR A 411 20.85 -6.93 -3.44
CA TYR A 411 22.27 -6.80 -3.05
C TYR A 411 23.08 -5.85 -3.94
N ILE A 412 22.46 -5.32 -5.00
CA ILE A 412 23.03 -4.23 -5.81
C ILE A 412 22.72 -2.89 -5.13
N THR A 413 21.52 -2.75 -4.56
CA THR A 413 21.08 -1.55 -3.85
C THR A 413 21.63 -1.46 -2.44
N ASP A 414 21.79 -2.60 -1.76
CA ASP A 414 22.32 -2.65 -0.40
C ASP A 414 23.69 -3.37 -0.34
N PRO A 415 24.79 -2.61 -0.12
CA PRO A 415 26.14 -3.18 -0.06
C PRO A 415 26.39 -4.05 1.18
N ALA A 416 25.50 -4.05 2.18
CA ALA A 416 25.65 -4.87 3.38
C ALA A 416 25.66 -6.37 3.07
N TYR A 417 24.88 -6.82 2.07
CA TYR A 417 24.83 -8.22 1.65
C TYR A 417 26.16 -8.73 1.07
N PRO A 418 26.73 -8.14 0.00
CA PRO A 418 28.00 -8.59 -0.56
C PRO A 418 29.18 -8.38 0.41
N ALA A 419 29.20 -7.27 1.16
CA ALA A 419 30.24 -7.00 2.15
C ALA A 419 30.19 -8.03 3.30
N GLY A 420 28.99 -8.37 3.76
CA GLY A 420 28.79 -9.44 4.73
C GLY A 420 29.33 -10.77 4.22
N ILE A 421 28.92 -11.20 3.03
CA ILE A 421 29.38 -12.49 2.48
C ILE A 421 30.90 -12.55 2.38
N LEU A 422 31.53 -11.47 1.91
CA LEU A 422 32.98 -11.36 1.89
C LEU A 422 33.59 -11.52 3.29
N LEU A 423 33.04 -10.83 4.30
CA LEU A 423 33.49 -10.94 5.68
C LEU A 423 33.37 -12.39 6.20
N VAL A 424 32.27 -13.08 5.93
CA VAL A 424 32.08 -14.50 6.31
C VAL A 424 33.11 -15.40 5.63
N VAL A 425 33.39 -15.18 4.34
CA VAL A 425 34.37 -15.98 3.60
C VAL A 425 35.79 -15.74 4.12
N VAL A 426 36.16 -14.49 4.39
CA VAL A 426 37.45 -14.12 5.00
C VAL A 426 37.58 -14.74 6.39
N ALA A 427 36.56 -14.58 7.24
CA ALA A 427 36.56 -15.13 8.60
C ALA A 427 36.65 -16.66 8.57
N ALA A 428 35.84 -17.34 7.76
CA ALA A 428 35.88 -18.80 7.63
C ALA A 428 37.24 -19.29 7.11
N THR A 429 37.85 -18.56 6.17
CA THR A 429 39.17 -18.87 5.62
C THR A 429 40.28 -18.70 6.66
N ALA A 430 40.31 -17.56 7.36
CA ALA A 430 41.30 -17.32 8.42
C ALA A 430 41.15 -18.35 9.56
N LEU A 431 39.91 -18.62 9.98
CA LEU A 431 39.62 -19.51 11.09
C LEU A 431 40.03 -20.96 10.78
N THR A 432 39.78 -21.44 9.56
CA THR A 432 40.18 -22.78 9.11
C THR A 432 41.67 -22.87 8.77
N ALA A 433 42.33 -21.76 8.44
CA ALA A 433 43.79 -21.73 8.31
C ALA A 433 44.49 -21.83 9.68
N ILE A 434 43.96 -21.15 10.71
CA ILE A 434 44.54 -21.18 12.07
C ILE A 434 44.19 -22.50 12.79
N ARG A 435 42.95 -22.98 12.64
CA ARG A 435 42.46 -24.21 13.25
C ARG A 435 41.71 -25.06 12.23
N PRO A 436 42.42 -25.95 11.51
CA PRO A 436 41.83 -26.78 10.45
C PRO A 436 40.57 -27.53 10.90
N ASP A 437 40.55 -28.07 12.12
CA ASP A 437 39.44 -28.89 12.61
C ASP A 437 38.30 -28.11 13.30
N ILE A 438 38.37 -26.78 13.38
CA ILE A 438 37.39 -26.00 14.15
C ILE A 438 35.96 -26.18 13.66
N HIS A 439 35.78 -26.28 12.34
CA HIS A 439 34.50 -26.48 11.69
C HIS A 439 33.89 -27.88 11.96
N ARG A 440 34.67 -28.80 12.53
CA ARG A 440 34.24 -30.15 12.94
C ARG A 440 33.92 -30.25 14.43
N THR A 441 34.22 -29.21 15.21
CA THR A 441 33.97 -29.22 16.65
C THR A 441 32.47 -29.26 16.97
N ARG A 442 32.10 -29.98 18.04
CA ARG A 442 30.70 -30.09 18.48
C ARG A 442 30.05 -28.72 18.73
N SER A 443 30.80 -27.78 19.31
CA SER A 443 30.31 -26.43 19.59
C SER A 443 29.99 -25.68 18.30
N PHE A 444 30.89 -25.70 17.32
CA PHE A 444 30.68 -25.04 16.05
C PHE A 444 29.49 -25.63 15.29
N THR A 445 29.43 -26.96 15.18
CA THR A 445 28.30 -27.65 14.53
C THR A 445 26.97 -27.32 15.21
N ARG A 446 26.95 -27.25 16.55
CA ARG A 446 25.74 -26.87 17.30
C ARG A 446 25.31 -25.44 17.00
N VAL A 447 26.24 -24.49 17.04
CA VAL A 447 25.93 -23.07 16.75
C VAL A 447 25.44 -22.93 15.31
N LYS A 448 26.18 -23.48 14.34
CA LYS A 448 25.78 -23.51 12.92
C LYS A 448 24.38 -24.07 12.74
N HIS A 449 24.04 -25.13 13.48
CA HIS A 449 22.74 -25.76 13.36
C HIS A 449 21.59 -24.87 13.85
N TRP A 450 21.75 -24.22 15.01
CA TRP A 450 20.76 -23.29 15.52
C TRP A 450 20.60 -22.07 14.61
N THR A 451 21.71 -21.50 14.15
CA THR A 451 21.67 -20.38 13.20
C THR A 451 21.00 -20.79 11.88
N ASP A 452 21.21 -22.01 11.39
CA ASP A 452 20.56 -22.52 10.18
C ASP A 452 19.04 -22.62 10.36
N VAL A 453 18.56 -23.15 11.48
CA VAL A 453 17.12 -23.27 11.74
C VAL A 453 16.43 -21.90 11.83
N ILE A 454 17.08 -20.95 12.50
CA ILE A 454 16.55 -19.58 12.64
C ILE A 454 16.62 -18.86 11.29
N GLY A 455 17.78 -18.87 10.64
CA GLY A 455 18.00 -18.23 9.34
C GLY A 455 17.07 -18.78 8.28
N PHE A 456 16.86 -20.09 8.23
CA PHE A 456 15.89 -20.75 7.35
C PHE A 456 14.48 -20.17 7.55
N SER A 457 14.02 -20.11 8.80
CA SER A 457 12.64 -19.71 9.13
C SER A 457 12.40 -18.23 8.83
N VAL A 458 13.39 -17.37 9.11
CA VAL A 458 13.32 -15.94 8.78
C VAL A 458 13.36 -15.71 7.27
N LEU A 459 14.25 -16.38 6.54
CA LEU A 459 14.34 -16.26 5.07
C LEU A 459 13.08 -16.78 4.38
N ALA A 460 12.50 -17.88 4.86
CA ALA A 460 11.24 -18.41 4.35
C ALA A 460 10.09 -17.41 4.57
N ALA A 461 9.97 -16.84 5.79
CA ALA A 461 8.96 -15.82 6.07
C ALA A 461 9.15 -14.55 5.22
N SER A 462 10.40 -14.10 5.06
CA SER A 462 10.74 -12.98 4.16
C SER A 462 10.33 -13.28 2.72
N GLY A 463 10.63 -14.47 2.20
CA GLY A 463 10.25 -14.89 0.86
C GLY A 463 8.73 -14.87 0.62
N ALA A 464 7.94 -15.41 1.55
CA ALA A 464 6.48 -15.36 1.48
C ALA A 464 5.95 -13.92 1.52
N THR A 465 6.49 -13.11 2.44
CA THR A 465 6.06 -11.72 2.64
C THR A 465 6.36 -10.85 1.42
N ILE A 466 7.52 -11.03 0.79
CA ILE A 466 7.89 -10.32 -0.45
C ILE A 466 6.91 -10.67 -1.58
N ALA A 467 6.50 -11.95 -1.72
CA ALA A 467 5.50 -12.32 -2.73
C ALA A 467 4.15 -11.60 -2.50
N ILE A 468 3.72 -11.53 -1.23
CA ILE A 468 2.48 -10.84 -0.82
C ILE A 468 2.58 -9.33 -1.05
N ALA A 469 3.72 -8.74 -0.71
CA ALA A 469 4.01 -7.32 -0.84
C ALA A 469 3.91 -6.83 -2.29
N HIS A 470 4.32 -7.67 -3.24
CA HIS A 470 4.29 -7.39 -4.68
C HIS A 470 3.04 -7.94 -5.38
N ASP A 471 1.92 -8.07 -4.66
CA ASP A 471 0.62 -8.42 -5.21
C ASP A 471 0.58 -9.73 -6.01
N MET A 472 1.49 -10.67 -5.72
CA MET A 472 1.40 -12.00 -6.32
C MET A 472 0.17 -12.73 -5.77
N PRO A 473 -0.49 -13.58 -6.59
CA PRO A 473 -1.53 -14.47 -6.10
C PRO A 473 -1.05 -15.27 -4.88
N TRP A 474 -1.93 -15.45 -3.88
CA TRP A 474 -1.60 -16.00 -2.56
C TRP A 474 -0.81 -17.33 -2.60
N TYR A 475 -1.05 -18.15 -3.62
CA TYR A 475 -0.40 -19.44 -3.78
C TYR A 475 1.10 -19.32 -4.12
N TRP A 476 1.59 -18.16 -4.56
CA TRP A 476 3.02 -17.92 -4.76
C TRP A 476 3.80 -17.72 -3.46
N ALA A 477 3.17 -17.24 -2.39
CA ALA A 477 3.83 -17.04 -1.10
C ALA A 477 4.60 -18.27 -0.59
N PRO A 478 4.02 -19.50 -0.53
CA PRO A 478 4.78 -20.69 -0.12
C PRO A 478 5.90 -21.09 -1.09
N PHE A 479 5.76 -20.84 -2.40
CA PHE A 479 6.84 -21.11 -3.37
C PHE A 479 7.99 -20.14 -3.17
N CYS A 480 7.71 -18.85 -2.99
CA CYS A 480 8.72 -17.83 -2.72
C CYS A 480 9.41 -18.06 -1.37
N ALA A 481 8.69 -18.56 -0.36
CA ALA A 481 9.27 -18.99 0.92
C ALA A 481 10.33 -20.09 0.70
N ALA A 482 9.94 -21.19 0.05
CA ALA A 482 10.84 -22.32 -0.22
C ALA A 482 12.02 -21.93 -1.10
N MET A 483 11.78 -21.15 -2.15
CA MET A 483 12.84 -20.68 -3.05
C MET A 483 13.85 -19.79 -2.33
N THR A 484 13.39 -18.89 -1.45
CA THR A 484 14.28 -17.98 -0.71
C THR A 484 15.18 -18.74 0.25
N CYS A 485 14.64 -19.70 1.01
CA CYS A 485 15.41 -20.41 2.04
C CYS A 485 16.24 -21.59 1.50
N ALA A 486 15.82 -22.27 0.43
CA ALA A 486 16.47 -23.48 -0.06
C ALA A 486 17.10 -23.35 -1.45
N GLY A 487 16.62 -22.42 -2.28
CA GLY A 487 17.07 -22.29 -3.68
C GLY A 487 18.58 -22.08 -3.81
N GLY A 488 19.18 -21.32 -2.90
CA GLY A 488 20.63 -21.12 -2.90
C GLY A 488 21.43 -22.39 -2.61
N GLY A 489 20.93 -23.23 -1.70
CA GLY A 489 21.53 -24.54 -1.40
C GLY A 489 21.48 -25.50 -2.59
N VAL A 490 20.35 -25.52 -3.30
CA VAL A 490 20.17 -26.31 -4.53
C VAL A 490 21.13 -25.83 -5.63
N LEU A 491 21.24 -24.52 -5.86
CA LEU A 491 22.18 -23.96 -6.84
C LEU A 491 23.62 -24.33 -6.51
N ARG A 492 24.02 -24.22 -5.24
CA ARG A 492 25.35 -24.65 -4.76
C ARG A 492 25.58 -26.13 -5.08
N GLU A 493 24.61 -27.00 -4.80
CA GLU A 493 24.74 -28.44 -5.01
C GLU A 493 24.89 -28.81 -6.50
N ILE A 494 24.14 -28.13 -7.38
CA ILE A 494 24.28 -28.26 -8.84
C ILE A 494 25.71 -27.89 -9.29
N VAL A 495 26.24 -26.74 -8.83
CA VAL A 495 27.58 -26.26 -9.23
C VAL A 495 28.69 -27.20 -8.80
N ILE A 496 28.57 -27.83 -7.62
CA ILE A 496 29.57 -28.79 -7.13
C ILE A 496 29.33 -30.23 -7.62
N ASN A 497 28.45 -30.40 -8.62
CA ASN A 497 28.04 -31.67 -9.20
C ASN A 497 27.61 -32.71 -8.15
N ARG A 498 26.77 -32.28 -7.19
CA ARG A 498 26.16 -33.12 -6.17
C ARG A 498 24.65 -33.11 -6.37
N GLU A 499 24.05 -34.29 -6.41
CA GLU A 499 22.59 -34.40 -6.43
C GLU A 499 21.97 -33.69 -5.21
N PRO A 500 20.99 -32.78 -5.42
CA PRO A 500 20.47 -31.99 -4.32
C PRO A 500 19.84 -32.83 -3.19
N ALA A 501 20.12 -32.48 -1.94
CA ALA A 501 19.63 -33.23 -0.78
C ALA A 501 18.10 -33.23 -0.68
N THR A 502 17.46 -32.14 -1.12
CA THR A 502 16.01 -31.96 -1.30
C THR A 502 15.37 -33.11 -2.07
N LEU A 503 16.05 -33.65 -3.09
CA LEU A 503 15.52 -34.73 -3.93
C LEU A 503 15.67 -36.12 -3.29
N LYS A 504 16.33 -36.22 -2.11
CA LYS A 504 16.64 -37.48 -1.43
C LYS A 504 15.84 -37.72 -0.14
N GLY A 505 14.68 -37.08 -0.03
CA GLY A 505 13.73 -37.34 1.06
C GLY A 505 14.12 -36.73 2.41
N VAL A 506 14.86 -35.62 2.40
CA VAL A 506 15.05 -34.77 3.58
C VAL A 506 13.89 -33.79 3.64
N ILE A 507 13.16 -33.74 4.77
CA ILE A 507 12.09 -32.76 4.95
C ILE A 507 12.73 -31.41 5.26
N TYR A 508 12.66 -30.47 4.33
CA TYR A 508 13.29 -29.15 4.44
C TYR A 508 12.40 -28.08 3.83
N GLU A 509 12.21 -28.10 2.51
CA GLU A 509 11.41 -27.13 1.75
C GLU A 509 9.93 -27.21 2.11
N GLU A 510 9.44 -28.39 2.47
CA GLU A 510 8.06 -28.60 2.89
C GLU A 510 7.73 -27.80 4.15
N VAL A 511 8.71 -27.57 5.03
CA VAL A 511 8.52 -26.72 6.21
C VAL A 511 8.35 -25.26 5.81
N ALA A 512 9.08 -24.80 4.79
CA ALA A 512 8.95 -23.44 4.28
C ALA A 512 7.63 -23.24 3.52
N ILE A 513 7.21 -24.23 2.71
CA ILE A 513 5.90 -24.24 2.05
C ILE A 513 4.78 -24.18 3.09
N PHE A 514 4.85 -25.06 4.10
CA PHE A 514 3.88 -25.07 5.20
C PHE A 514 3.87 -23.74 5.95
N GLY A 515 5.04 -23.19 6.28
CA GLY A 515 5.17 -21.89 6.95
C GLY A 515 4.61 -20.74 6.12
N GLY A 516 4.83 -20.73 4.79
CA GLY A 516 4.26 -19.74 3.89
C GLY A 516 2.73 -19.83 3.81
N LEU A 517 2.16 -21.04 3.74
CA LEU A 517 0.71 -21.24 3.81
C LEU A 517 0.14 -20.82 5.16
N LEU A 518 0.82 -21.14 6.25
CA LEU A 518 0.44 -20.76 7.61
C LEU A 518 0.43 -19.23 7.77
N LEU A 519 1.43 -18.55 7.20
CA LEU A 519 1.49 -17.09 7.16
C LEU A 519 0.30 -16.51 6.40
N VAL A 520 0.01 -17.01 5.19
CA VAL A 520 -1.15 -16.55 4.40
C VAL A 520 -2.45 -16.74 5.19
N GLY A 521 -2.67 -17.91 5.79
CA GLY A 521 -3.86 -18.17 6.61
C GLY A 521 -3.97 -17.25 7.83
N ALA A 522 -2.86 -16.98 8.51
CA ALA A 522 -2.83 -16.04 9.63
C ALA A 522 -3.08 -14.59 9.19
N LEU A 523 -2.63 -14.19 8.00
CA LEU A 523 -2.90 -12.88 7.43
C LEU A 523 -4.37 -12.72 7.00
N VAL A 524 -5.03 -13.79 6.55
CA VAL A 524 -6.49 -13.76 6.30
C VAL A 524 -7.25 -13.46 7.59
N LEU A 525 -6.80 -13.98 8.74
CA LEU A 525 -7.37 -13.60 10.04
C LEU A 525 -7.08 -12.13 10.36
N ALA A 526 -5.87 -11.66 10.04
CA ALA A 526 -5.47 -10.26 10.25
C ALA A 526 -6.31 -9.25 9.43
N ASN A 527 -6.93 -9.65 8.31
CA ASN A 527 -7.85 -8.78 7.53
C ASN A 527 -8.99 -8.20 8.39
N HIS A 528 -9.40 -8.89 9.46
CA HIS A 528 -10.48 -8.42 10.34
C HIS A 528 -10.06 -7.21 11.20
N PHE A 529 -8.78 -6.90 11.24
CA PHE A 529 -8.18 -5.86 12.06
C PHE A 529 -7.43 -4.85 11.20
N GLU A 530 -8.10 -4.29 10.19
CA GLU A 530 -7.51 -3.40 9.18
C GLU A 530 -6.78 -2.18 9.77
N ARG A 531 -7.14 -1.72 10.98
CA ARG A 531 -6.58 -0.50 11.60
C ARG A 531 -5.37 -0.76 12.50
N SER A 532 -4.99 -2.02 12.70
CA SER A 532 -3.91 -2.38 13.61
C SER A 532 -2.85 -3.22 12.90
N PRO A 533 -1.56 -2.86 13.02
CA PRO A 533 -0.49 -3.67 12.45
C PRO A 533 -0.18 -4.91 13.30
N TRP A 534 -0.60 -4.93 14.57
CA TRP A 534 -0.24 -5.99 15.52
C TRP A 534 -0.63 -7.41 15.09
N PRO A 535 -1.82 -7.67 14.51
CA PRO A 535 -2.19 -9.00 14.04
C PRO A 535 -1.30 -9.49 12.90
N VAL A 536 -0.81 -8.60 12.04
CA VAL A 536 0.16 -8.94 10.98
C VAL A 536 1.51 -9.30 11.59
N TYR A 537 1.97 -8.54 12.58
CA TYR A 537 3.23 -8.85 13.29
C TYR A 537 3.13 -10.17 14.05
N ALA A 538 1.99 -10.45 14.68
CA ALA A 538 1.70 -11.72 15.34
C ALA A 538 1.67 -12.88 14.34
N ALA A 539 1.04 -12.71 13.17
CA ALA A 539 1.02 -13.69 12.10
C ALA A 539 2.44 -14.05 11.62
N MET A 540 3.29 -13.02 11.45
CA MET A 540 4.69 -13.18 11.07
C MET A 540 5.48 -13.99 12.11
N LEU A 541 5.40 -13.55 13.37
CA LEU A 541 6.10 -14.21 14.48
C LEU A 541 5.63 -15.65 14.65
N PHE A 542 4.32 -15.89 14.55
CA PHE A 542 3.71 -17.21 14.62
C PHE A 542 4.23 -18.13 13.51
N ALA A 543 4.27 -17.67 12.26
CA ALA A 543 4.78 -18.45 11.14
C ALA A 543 6.27 -18.80 11.32
N ILE A 544 7.10 -17.83 11.74
CA ILE A 544 8.52 -18.05 12.02
C ILE A 544 8.69 -19.06 13.16
N ALA A 545 7.98 -18.88 14.28
CA ALA A 545 8.06 -19.78 15.43
C ALA A 545 7.60 -21.20 15.09
N ALA A 546 6.55 -21.35 14.28
CA ALA A 546 6.06 -22.63 13.81
C ALA A 546 7.09 -23.35 12.93
N MET A 547 7.75 -22.63 12.02
CA MET A 547 8.84 -23.18 11.19
C MET A 547 10.04 -23.61 12.03
N VAL A 548 10.47 -22.79 13.00
CA VAL A 548 11.55 -23.15 13.95
C VAL A 548 11.18 -24.41 14.72
N ALA A 549 9.97 -24.48 15.28
CA ALA A 549 9.50 -25.63 16.03
C ALA A 549 9.46 -26.89 15.15
N ALA A 550 8.88 -26.79 13.95
CA ALA A 550 8.81 -27.90 12.99
C ALA A 550 10.20 -28.42 12.62
N ARG A 551 11.15 -27.52 12.31
CA ARG A 551 12.55 -27.89 12.04
C ARG A 551 13.17 -28.63 13.23
N LEU A 552 13.03 -28.09 14.45
CA LEU A 552 13.57 -28.72 15.66
C LEU A 552 12.97 -30.11 15.92
N VAL A 553 11.66 -30.29 15.69
CA VAL A 553 10.99 -31.59 15.82
C VAL A 553 11.52 -32.60 14.80
N ILE A 554 11.62 -32.21 13.52
CA ILE A 554 12.17 -33.07 12.45
C ILE A 554 13.59 -33.52 12.80
N LEU A 555 14.42 -32.61 13.30
CA LEU A 555 15.81 -32.88 13.65
C LEU A 555 15.93 -33.77 14.90
N ARG A 556 15.14 -33.52 15.94
CA ARG A 556 15.17 -34.31 17.19
C ARG A 556 14.65 -35.73 16.99
N LEU A 557 13.60 -35.89 16.18
CA LEU A 557 12.98 -37.18 15.91
C LEU A 557 13.60 -37.91 14.72
N GLY A 558 14.50 -37.27 13.98
CA GLY A 558 15.12 -37.84 12.79
C GLY A 558 14.12 -38.16 11.68
N LEU A 559 13.05 -37.35 11.57
CA LEU A 559 11.98 -37.58 10.59
C LEU A 559 12.54 -37.48 9.17
N ARG A 560 12.13 -38.43 8.33
CA ARG A 560 12.46 -38.48 6.91
C ARG A 560 11.19 -38.56 6.09
N TYR A 561 11.32 -38.23 4.82
CA TYR A 561 10.21 -38.28 3.90
C TYR A 561 9.59 -39.69 3.86
N PRO A 562 8.26 -39.83 3.89
CA PRO A 562 7.63 -41.13 3.93
C PRO A 562 7.98 -41.96 2.69
N GLN A 563 8.29 -43.24 2.89
CA GLN A 563 8.68 -44.13 1.78
C GLN A 563 7.56 -44.30 0.74
N TRP A 564 6.31 -44.28 1.17
CA TRP A 564 5.14 -44.40 0.30
C TRP A 564 4.92 -43.17 -0.60
N LEU A 565 5.54 -42.03 -0.27
CA LEU A 565 5.60 -40.83 -1.10
C LEU A 565 6.91 -40.72 -1.90
N GLY A 566 7.72 -41.77 -1.96
CA GLY A 566 8.96 -41.81 -2.74
C GLY A 566 10.25 -41.51 -1.97
N GLY A 567 10.20 -41.37 -0.64
CA GLY A 567 11.40 -41.24 0.20
C GLY A 567 12.21 -42.53 0.20
N ARG A 568 13.18 -42.70 -0.71
CA ARG A 568 14.07 -43.88 -0.67
C ARG A 568 14.93 -43.82 0.59
N ALA A 569 14.91 -44.88 1.40
CA ALA A 569 15.94 -45.09 2.41
C ALA A 569 17.30 -45.17 1.71
N GLN A 570 18.20 -44.22 1.98
CA GLN A 570 19.61 -44.40 1.66
C GLN A 570 20.09 -45.62 2.44
N THR A 571 20.17 -46.77 1.77
CA THR A 571 21.01 -47.87 2.22
C THR A 571 22.44 -47.34 2.26
N SER A 572 23.01 -47.23 3.45
CA SER A 572 24.41 -46.84 3.64
C SER A 572 25.31 -47.72 2.76
N ARG A 573 26.01 -47.09 1.83
CA ARG A 573 27.21 -47.66 1.20
C ARG A 573 28.36 -46.71 1.44
#